data_AF-A0A8T2PM04-F1
#
_entry.id   AF-A0A8T2PM04-F1
#
_cell.length_a   1.000
_cell.length_b   1.000
_cell.length_c   1.000
_cell.angle_alpha   90.00
_cell.angle_beta   90.00
_cell.angle_gamma   90.00
#
_symmetry.space_group_name_H-M   'P 1'
#
loop_
_entity.id
_entity.type
_entity.pdbx_description
1 polymer ?
#
loop_
_entity_poly.entity_id
_entity_poly.type
_entity_poly.pdbx_seq_one_letter_code
_entity_poly.pdbx_strand_id
1 'polypeptide(L)'
;MTISFQGEVLLSQLQVVGGNKSGVFVHKVTEGSPAQSVGISPGAQILQVRCEQGQRALRMVLEDSTLEEALWALGQVQGFCHLSLRPNQDGYEKLLHQLQCGEATSGDSFYVRVNMSLPGTCSGALTVTCNDILHVTNTRHGTDGSWKASHVHPCQLQDLKSGTLPNYYRAQRLLIRAIEDMTFHHRPQRKSERCQTQEKQKAVRIVSTGRLGPNPLWVSVEEDNTEENKQSGDSAVPRSCVTLMPYTLVTPHHPPTSRPVLLFPTMLGRIMDNKLGKLQGFQLCEPELLNPSEYAARVQKADVLEDCGKGSHRCYTLQSVERVIKQVQNFSK
;
A
#
# COMPACT_ATOMS: atom_id res chain seq x y z
N MET A 1 20.97 21.75 0.19
CA MET A 1 20.88 23.15 0.64
C MET A 1 19.58 23.29 1.42
N THR A 2 19.59 24.00 2.54
CA THR A 2 18.35 24.31 3.30
C THR A 2 18.09 25.80 3.18
N ILE A 3 16.89 26.17 2.76
CA ILE A 3 16.46 27.56 2.57
C ILE A 3 15.33 27.86 3.54
N SER A 4 15.41 28.99 4.23
CA SER A 4 14.40 29.43 5.19
C SER A 4 13.78 30.74 4.71
N PHE A 5 12.46 30.81 4.62
CA PHE A 5 11.76 31.98 4.09
C PHE A 5 10.30 32.02 4.49
N GLN A 6 9.64 33.16 4.23
CA GLN A 6 8.20 33.31 4.41
C GLN A 6 7.45 32.57 3.30
N GLY A 7 6.95 31.38 3.62
CA GLY A 7 6.27 30.47 2.71
C GLY A 7 4.75 30.59 2.73
N GLU A 8 4.19 31.76 3.07
CA GLU A 8 2.73 31.96 3.03
C GLU A 8 2.17 31.53 1.68
N VAL A 9 1.21 30.59 1.70
CA VAL A 9 0.59 30.03 0.49
C VAL A 9 1.64 29.43 -0.47
N LEU A 10 2.58 28.65 0.05
CA LEU A 10 3.72 28.08 -0.70
C LEU A 10 3.34 27.40 -2.01
N LEU A 11 2.22 26.67 -2.05
CA LEU A 11 1.71 26.03 -3.28
C LEU A 11 1.37 27.00 -4.42
N SER A 12 1.09 28.27 -4.12
CA SER A 12 0.88 29.31 -5.15
C SER A 12 2.20 29.86 -5.71
N GLN A 13 3.29 29.66 -4.97
CA GLN A 13 4.62 30.14 -5.32
C GLN A 13 5.40 29.12 -6.16
N LEU A 14 5.06 27.83 -6.06
CA LEU A 14 5.79 26.73 -6.68
C LEU A 14 4.86 25.82 -7.48
N GLN A 15 5.27 25.47 -8.69
CA GLN A 15 4.73 24.31 -9.41
C GLN A 15 5.71 23.16 -9.27
N VAL A 16 5.20 21.99 -8.91
CA VAL A 16 6.01 20.78 -8.69
C VAL A 16 5.59 19.65 -9.62
N VAL A 17 6.56 18.82 -10.00
CA VAL A 17 6.37 17.62 -10.82
C VAL A 17 7.17 16.47 -10.20
N GLY A 18 6.86 15.24 -10.60
CA GLY A 18 7.55 14.05 -10.12
C GLY A 18 6.65 13.18 -9.26
N GLY A 19 7.22 12.56 -8.23
CA GLY A 19 6.54 11.59 -7.36
C GLY A 19 7.51 10.60 -6.74
N ASN A 20 6.97 9.54 -6.12
CA ASN A 20 7.74 8.66 -5.25
C ASN A 20 8.84 7.86 -5.96
N LYS A 21 8.78 7.70 -7.30
CA LYS A 21 9.80 6.99 -8.07
C LYS A 21 10.88 7.90 -8.65
N SER A 22 10.52 9.12 -9.05
CA SER A 22 11.49 10.07 -9.64
C SER A 22 12.12 11.01 -8.60
N GLY A 23 11.46 11.20 -7.45
CA GLY A 23 11.62 12.37 -6.60
C GLY A 23 10.69 13.50 -7.03
N VAL A 24 10.46 14.45 -6.14
CA VAL A 24 9.61 15.63 -6.36
C VAL A 24 10.49 16.84 -6.66
N PHE A 25 10.25 17.49 -7.79
CA PHE A 25 11.05 18.60 -8.30
C PHE A 25 10.26 19.88 -8.42
N VAL A 26 10.93 21.00 -8.19
CA VAL A 26 10.44 22.32 -8.59
C VAL A 26 10.46 22.40 -10.12
N HIS A 27 9.29 22.59 -10.73
CA HIS A 27 9.14 22.77 -12.16
C HIS A 27 9.13 24.25 -12.55
N LYS A 28 8.43 25.07 -11.76
CA LYS A 28 8.28 26.50 -12.00
C LYS A 28 8.18 27.24 -10.68
N VAL A 29 8.73 28.44 -10.64
CA VAL A 29 8.65 29.36 -9.50
C VAL A 29 7.93 30.62 -9.96
N THR A 30 6.95 31.08 -9.18
CA THR A 30 6.16 32.26 -9.50
C THR A 30 7.05 33.51 -9.41
N GLU A 31 7.00 34.36 -10.43
CA GLU A 31 7.80 35.58 -10.48
C GLU A 31 7.37 36.57 -9.38
N GLY A 32 8.34 37.21 -8.72
CA GLY A 32 8.12 38.11 -7.58
C GLY A 32 7.71 37.41 -6.28
N SER A 33 7.66 36.08 -6.25
CA SER A 33 7.33 35.33 -5.03
C SER A 33 8.50 35.27 -4.03
N PRO A 34 8.22 35.14 -2.72
CA PRO A 34 9.25 34.89 -1.71
C PRO A 34 10.18 33.72 -2.06
N ALA A 35 9.63 32.64 -2.62
CA ALA A 35 10.39 31.50 -3.09
C ALA A 35 11.45 31.87 -4.15
N GLN A 36 11.11 32.76 -5.09
CA GLN A 36 12.07 33.24 -6.09
C GLN A 36 13.15 34.13 -5.44
N SER A 37 12.76 35.01 -4.52
CA SER A 37 13.68 35.93 -3.84
C SER A 37 14.78 35.22 -3.06
N VAL A 38 14.50 34.02 -2.54
CA VAL A 38 15.48 33.20 -1.82
C VAL A 38 16.27 32.23 -2.70
N GLY A 39 16.10 32.33 -4.03
CA GLY A 39 16.89 31.59 -5.00
C GLY A 39 16.43 30.16 -5.28
N ILE A 40 15.17 29.82 -5.00
CA ILE A 40 14.60 28.54 -5.46
C ILE A 40 14.49 28.60 -6.98
N SER A 41 15.00 27.56 -7.66
CA SER A 41 14.99 27.45 -9.10
C SER A 41 14.43 26.11 -9.58
N PRO A 42 13.95 26.03 -10.84
CA PRO A 42 13.56 24.77 -11.45
C PRO A 42 14.68 23.72 -11.43
N GLY A 43 14.32 22.44 -11.31
CA GLY A 43 15.26 21.31 -11.26
C GLY A 43 15.77 20.98 -9.86
N ALA A 44 15.47 21.79 -8.85
CA ALA A 44 15.73 21.45 -7.45
C ALA A 44 14.76 20.36 -6.96
N GLN A 45 15.29 19.25 -6.45
CA GLN A 45 14.52 18.21 -5.78
C GLN A 45 14.19 18.63 -4.35
N ILE A 46 12.92 18.54 -3.96
CA ILE A 46 12.44 18.84 -2.61
C ILE A 46 12.56 17.57 -1.76
N LEU A 47 13.40 17.61 -0.74
CA LEU A 47 13.65 16.46 0.13
C LEU A 47 12.81 16.52 1.41
N GLN A 48 12.57 17.72 1.92
CA GLN A 48 11.90 17.89 3.21
C GLN A 48 11.33 19.30 3.34
N VAL A 49 10.19 19.41 4.01
CA VAL A 49 9.59 20.67 4.45
C VAL A 49 9.47 20.66 5.97
N ARG A 50 9.93 21.74 6.62
CA ARG A 50 9.62 22.03 8.02
C ARG A 50 8.87 23.34 8.12
N CYS A 51 7.81 23.38 8.90
CA CYS A 51 7.08 24.62 9.18
C CYS A 51 6.47 24.57 10.57
N GLU A 52 6.26 25.73 11.16
CA GLU A 52 5.52 25.88 12.41
C GLU A 52 4.06 26.19 12.10
N GLN A 53 3.14 25.45 12.70
CA GLN A 53 1.70 25.69 12.59
C GLN A 53 1.08 25.71 14.00
N GLY A 54 0.84 26.92 14.52
CA GLY A 54 0.40 27.11 15.90
C GLY A 54 1.49 26.68 16.90
N GLN A 55 1.19 25.75 17.81
CA GLN A 55 2.17 25.18 18.76
C GLN A 55 2.87 23.92 18.24
N ARG A 56 2.71 23.57 16.95
CA ARG A 56 3.23 22.32 16.39
C ARG A 56 4.30 22.60 15.34
N ALA A 57 5.48 22.03 15.53
CA ALA A 57 6.49 21.94 14.49
C ALA A 57 6.19 20.71 13.61
N LEU A 58 5.90 20.96 12.34
CA LEU A 58 5.65 19.92 11.34
C LEU A 58 6.95 19.63 10.60
N ARG A 59 7.33 18.35 10.54
CA ARG A 59 8.41 17.86 9.70
C ARG A 59 7.87 16.84 8.72
N MET A 60 8.02 17.11 7.43
CA MET A 60 7.52 16.27 6.35
C MET A 60 8.66 15.92 5.40
N VAL A 61 8.99 14.63 5.29
CA VAL A 61 10.02 14.10 4.38
C VAL A 61 9.37 13.77 3.04
N LEU A 62 9.95 14.26 1.95
CA LEU A 62 9.41 14.19 0.58
C LEU A 62 10.27 13.39 -0.41
N GLU A 63 11.41 12.83 0.02
CA GLU A 63 12.34 12.12 -0.87
C GLU A 63 11.67 10.95 -1.61
N ASP A 64 10.81 10.19 -0.92
CA ASP A 64 10.04 9.05 -1.44
C ASP A 64 8.53 9.29 -1.45
N SER A 65 8.09 10.55 -1.38
CA SER A 65 6.66 10.88 -1.36
C SER A 65 6.04 10.87 -2.76
N THR A 66 4.80 10.40 -2.83
CA THR A 66 3.98 10.57 -4.03
C THR A 66 3.71 12.05 -4.31
N LEU A 67 3.35 12.38 -5.54
CA LEU A 67 3.01 13.74 -5.92
C LEU A 67 1.82 14.29 -5.11
N GLU A 68 0.80 13.46 -4.84
CA GLU A 68 -0.34 13.82 -3.98
C GLU A 68 0.13 14.20 -2.56
N GLU A 69 1.01 13.41 -1.95
CA GLU A 69 1.54 13.66 -0.60
C GLU A 69 2.40 14.92 -0.55
N ALA A 70 3.25 15.13 -1.55
CA ALA A 70 4.11 16.30 -1.63
C ALA A 70 3.32 17.60 -1.82
N LEU A 71 2.30 17.58 -2.69
CA LEU A 71 1.38 18.71 -2.83
C LEU A 71 0.63 18.98 -1.54
N TRP A 72 0.15 17.93 -0.85
CA TRP A 72 -0.51 18.09 0.44
C TRP A 72 0.41 18.73 1.48
N ALA A 73 1.67 18.27 1.58
CA ALA A 73 2.68 18.76 2.52
C ALA A 73 3.04 20.24 2.26
N LEU A 74 3.31 20.60 1.01
CA LEU A 74 3.56 22.00 0.62
C LEU A 74 2.34 22.89 0.90
N GLY A 75 1.13 22.33 0.82
CA GLY A 75 -0.11 23.03 1.14
C GLY A 75 -0.34 23.29 2.63
N GLN A 76 0.39 22.61 3.53
CA GLN A 76 0.29 22.87 4.96
C GLN A 76 1.08 24.11 5.40
N VAL A 77 1.95 24.64 4.55
CA VAL A 77 2.79 25.80 4.90
C VAL A 77 1.95 27.08 4.91
N GLN A 78 1.79 27.67 6.09
CA GLN A 78 1.01 28.89 6.33
C GLN A 78 1.86 30.07 6.84
N GLY A 79 3.19 29.95 6.83
CA GLY A 79 4.08 30.97 7.38
C GLY A 79 5.55 30.67 7.11
N PHE A 80 6.41 30.94 8.09
CA PHE A 80 7.84 30.66 7.97
C PHE A 80 8.10 29.16 7.81
N CYS A 81 8.96 28.80 6.86
CA CYS A 81 9.28 27.42 6.59
C CYS A 81 10.74 27.22 6.20
N HIS A 82 11.20 25.98 6.35
CA HIS A 82 12.50 25.51 5.91
C HIS A 82 12.31 24.42 4.85
N LEU A 83 12.81 24.68 3.64
CA LEU A 83 12.85 23.71 2.55
C LEU A 83 14.25 23.14 2.40
N SER A 84 14.38 21.82 2.49
CA SER A 84 15.62 21.11 2.14
C SER A 84 15.56 20.72 0.67
N LEU A 85 16.47 21.29 -0.12
CA LEU A 85 16.55 21.13 -1.57
C LEU A 85 17.88 20.49 -1.99
N ARG A 86 17.84 19.64 -3.01
CA ARG A 86 19.02 19.03 -3.65
C ARG A 86 18.99 19.36 -5.15
N PRO A 87 20.00 20.06 -5.70
CA PRO A 87 20.13 20.20 -7.14
C PRO A 87 20.28 18.81 -7.77
N ASN A 88 19.40 18.48 -8.72
CA ASN A 88 19.42 17.21 -9.44
C ASN A 88 18.84 17.42 -10.84
N GLN A 89 19.61 18.12 -11.65
CA GLN A 89 19.20 18.52 -12.99
C GLN A 89 19.02 17.30 -13.91
N ASP A 90 19.94 16.34 -13.85
CA ASP A 90 19.88 15.11 -14.65
C ASP A 90 18.59 14.30 -14.40
N GLY A 91 18.21 14.15 -13.12
CA GLY A 91 16.97 13.46 -12.73
C GLY A 91 15.73 14.22 -13.21
N TYR A 92 15.73 15.54 -13.09
CA TYR A 92 14.66 16.41 -13.54
C TYR A 92 14.48 16.39 -15.07
N GLU A 93 15.55 16.52 -15.84
CA GLU A 93 15.52 16.49 -17.30
C GLU A 93 15.05 15.14 -17.83
N LYS A 94 15.53 14.05 -17.22
CA LYS A 94 15.05 12.70 -17.54
C LYS A 94 13.54 12.57 -17.32
N LEU A 95 13.03 13.08 -16.19
CA LEU A 95 11.59 13.08 -15.90
C LEU A 95 10.83 13.92 -16.93
N LEU A 96 11.30 15.13 -17.26
CA LEU A 96 10.65 15.98 -18.26
C LEU A 96 10.56 15.29 -19.62
N HIS A 97 11.63 14.63 -20.06
CA HIS A 97 11.62 13.86 -21.31
C HIS A 97 10.55 12.75 -21.28
N GLN A 98 10.48 11.98 -20.18
CA GLN A 98 9.47 10.94 -20.02
C GLN A 98 8.04 11.47 -20.04
N LEU A 99 7.80 12.63 -19.42
CA LEU A 99 6.50 13.31 -19.44
C LEU A 99 6.14 13.83 -20.84
N GLN A 100 7.12 14.39 -21.57
CA GLN A 100 6.92 14.93 -22.91
C GLN A 100 6.66 13.84 -23.95
N CYS A 101 7.38 12.72 -23.89
CA CYS A 101 7.18 11.58 -24.78
C CYS A 101 5.97 10.72 -24.41
N GLY A 102 5.31 10.99 -23.28
CA GLY A 102 4.15 10.23 -22.80
C GLY A 102 4.49 8.84 -22.25
N GLU A 103 5.78 8.56 -22.00
CA GLU A 103 6.22 7.32 -21.35
C GLU A 103 5.78 7.25 -19.88
N ALA A 104 5.66 8.41 -19.24
CA ALA A 104 5.18 8.54 -17.89
C ALA A 104 4.07 9.61 -17.81
N THR A 105 3.07 9.35 -16.96
CA THR A 105 2.01 10.33 -16.68
C THR A 105 2.27 11.18 -15.44
N SER A 106 3.22 10.77 -14.61
CA SER A 106 3.69 11.41 -13.37
C SER A 106 5.06 10.79 -13.03
N GLY A 107 5.71 11.26 -11.96
CA GLY A 107 6.86 10.58 -11.36
C GLY A 107 6.47 9.54 -10.29
N ASP A 108 5.17 9.26 -10.14
CA ASP A 108 4.68 8.23 -9.23
C ASP A 108 4.81 6.82 -9.83
N SER A 109 5.13 5.84 -8.99
CA SER A 109 5.08 4.41 -9.35
C SER A 109 5.14 3.56 -8.10
N PHE A 110 4.05 2.85 -7.81
CA PHE A 110 3.98 1.88 -6.73
C PHE A 110 2.86 0.88 -6.97
N TYR A 111 2.89 -0.25 -6.26
CA TYR A 111 1.90 -1.31 -6.42
C TYR A 111 1.00 -1.39 -5.19
N VAL A 112 -0.30 -1.54 -5.42
CA VAL A 112 -1.28 -1.73 -4.37
C VAL A 112 -2.12 -2.97 -4.61
N ARG A 113 -2.49 -3.64 -3.52
CA ARG A 113 -3.59 -4.61 -3.50
C ARG A 113 -4.87 -3.90 -3.11
N VAL A 114 -5.94 -4.12 -3.87
CA VAL A 114 -7.27 -3.59 -3.54
C VAL A 114 -7.95 -4.47 -2.50
N ASN A 115 -8.51 -3.86 -1.45
CA ASN A 115 -9.21 -4.57 -0.37
C ASN A 115 -10.74 -4.48 -0.46
N MET A 116 -11.25 -3.97 -1.59
CA MET A 116 -12.68 -3.89 -1.89
C MET A 116 -12.92 -4.03 -3.39
N SER A 117 -14.15 -4.33 -3.78
CA SER A 117 -14.52 -4.32 -5.20
C SER A 117 -15.10 -2.96 -5.60
N LEU A 118 -14.59 -2.37 -6.67
CA LEU A 118 -15.06 -1.09 -7.20
C LEU A 118 -15.54 -1.27 -8.65
N PRO A 119 -16.84 -1.04 -8.93
CA PRO A 119 -17.33 -1.04 -10.30
C PRO A 119 -16.80 0.20 -11.04
N GLY A 120 -16.35 0.04 -12.29
CA GLY A 120 -15.94 1.16 -13.13
C GLY A 120 -17.16 1.92 -13.67
N THR A 121 -17.87 2.64 -12.79
CA THR A 121 -19.17 3.27 -13.09
C THR A 121 -19.07 4.57 -13.90
N CYS A 122 -17.91 5.24 -13.87
CA CYS A 122 -17.66 6.46 -14.63
C CYS A 122 -16.83 6.18 -15.89
N SER A 123 -16.98 7.02 -16.91
CA SER A 123 -16.12 6.96 -18.10
C SER A 123 -14.64 7.05 -17.70
N GLY A 124 -13.84 6.08 -18.13
CA GLY A 124 -12.41 5.99 -17.81
C GLY A 124 -12.08 5.34 -16.45
N ALA A 125 -13.06 5.01 -15.61
CA ALA A 125 -12.84 4.35 -14.32
C ALA A 125 -12.43 2.88 -14.49
N LEU A 126 -11.45 2.45 -13.71
CA LEU A 126 -10.99 1.07 -13.70
C LEU A 126 -11.95 0.21 -12.86
N THR A 127 -12.46 -0.87 -13.46
CA THR A 127 -13.18 -1.90 -12.69
C THR A 127 -12.17 -2.81 -12.00
N VAL A 128 -12.30 -2.97 -10.69
CA VAL A 128 -11.39 -3.76 -9.86
C VAL A 128 -12.16 -4.61 -8.87
N THR A 129 -11.61 -5.76 -8.55
CA THR A 129 -12.12 -6.74 -7.60
C THR A 129 -11.19 -6.85 -6.39
N CYS A 130 -11.74 -7.32 -5.27
CA CYS A 130 -10.94 -7.51 -4.07
C CYS A 130 -9.78 -8.49 -4.31
N ASN A 131 -8.59 -8.11 -3.86
CA ASN A 131 -7.27 -8.74 -4.08
C ASN A 131 -6.60 -8.49 -5.42
N ASP A 132 -7.21 -7.73 -6.34
CA ASP A 132 -6.50 -7.29 -7.54
C ASP A 132 -5.25 -6.49 -7.18
N ILE A 133 -4.19 -6.68 -7.97
CA ILE A 133 -2.93 -5.96 -7.84
C ILE A 133 -2.87 -4.92 -8.95
N LEU A 134 -2.65 -3.67 -8.56
CA LEU A 134 -2.64 -2.53 -9.45
C LEU A 134 -1.32 -1.79 -9.35
N HIS A 135 -0.83 -1.30 -10.47
CA HIS A 135 0.29 -0.38 -10.55
C HIS A 135 -0.27 1.03 -10.66
N VAL A 136 0.00 1.87 -9.66
CA VAL A 136 -0.38 3.29 -9.63
C VAL A 136 0.76 4.10 -10.22
N THR A 137 0.47 4.87 -11.27
CA THR A 137 1.47 5.64 -12.04
C THR A 137 1.24 7.14 -12.01
N ASN A 138 0.14 7.59 -11.40
CA ASN A 138 -0.13 9.00 -11.16
C ASN A 138 -1.12 9.15 -10.00
N THR A 139 -0.71 9.79 -8.91
CA THR A 139 -1.55 10.06 -7.73
C THR A 139 -2.34 11.37 -7.83
N ARG A 140 -2.05 12.20 -8.84
CA ARG A 140 -2.75 13.45 -9.12
C ARG A 140 -3.29 13.47 -10.55
N HIS A 141 -4.09 12.46 -10.90
CA HIS A 141 -4.72 12.41 -12.22
C HIS A 141 -5.93 13.34 -12.26
N GLY A 142 -5.86 14.40 -13.05
CA GLY A 142 -6.93 15.40 -13.13
C GLY A 142 -7.14 16.19 -11.83
N THR A 143 -8.32 16.78 -11.68
CA THR A 143 -8.64 17.70 -10.58
C THR A 143 -9.43 17.06 -9.43
N ASP A 144 -10.01 15.88 -9.63
CA ASP A 144 -11.01 15.28 -8.74
C ASP A 144 -10.43 14.38 -7.63
N GLY A 145 -9.12 14.32 -7.47
CA GLY A 145 -8.47 13.40 -6.54
C GLY A 145 -8.63 11.94 -6.98
N SER A 146 -8.45 11.69 -8.28
CA SER A 146 -8.35 10.35 -8.84
C SER A 146 -6.89 9.97 -9.11
N TRP A 147 -6.61 8.69 -8.98
CA TRP A 147 -5.33 8.07 -9.33
C TRP A 147 -5.44 7.43 -10.71
N LYS A 148 -4.35 7.45 -11.48
CA LYS A 148 -4.19 6.61 -12.67
C LYS A 148 -3.52 5.31 -12.26
N ALA A 149 -4.12 4.18 -12.65
CA ALA A 149 -3.57 2.88 -12.36
C ALA A 149 -3.87 1.87 -13.47
N SER A 150 -3.11 0.78 -13.47
CA SER A 150 -3.21 -0.34 -14.40
C SER A 150 -3.32 -1.67 -13.64
N HIS A 151 -4.11 -2.60 -14.17
CA HIS A 151 -3.97 -4.01 -13.80
C HIS A 151 -2.58 -4.52 -14.19
N VAL A 152 -2.02 -5.44 -13.41
CA VAL A 152 -0.63 -5.88 -13.57
C VAL A 152 -0.56 -7.37 -13.93
N HIS A 153 0.26 -7.72 -14.91
CA HIS A 153 0.54 -9.12 -15.22
C HIS A 153 1.31 -9.79 -14.05
N PRO A 154 0.81 -10.89 -13.45
CA PRO A 154 1.39 -11.45 -12.21
C PRO A 154 2.87 -11.84 -12.29
N CYS A 155 3.37 -12.19 -13.48
CA CYS A 155 4.75 -12.66 -13.66
C CYS A 155 5.66 -11.67 -14.39
N GLN A 156 5.10 -10.73 -15.13
CA GLN A 156 5.88 -9.84 -16.02
C GLN A 156 5.87 -8.40 -15.53
N LEU A 157 5.02 -8.08 -14.54
CA LEU A 157 4.81 -6.72 -14.03
C LEU A 157 4.42 -5.72 -15.12
N GLN A 158 3.87 -6.22 -16.22
CA GLN A 158 3.42 -5.42 -17.33
C GLN A 158 2.05 -4.82 -17.02
N ASP A 159 1.90 -3.53 -17.28
CA ASP A 159 0.63 -2.83 -17.24
C ASP A 159 -0.31 -3.38 -18.33
N LEU A 160 -1.49 -3.81 -17.91
CA LEU A 160 -2.55 -4.33 -18.76
C LEU A 160 -3.60 -3.23 -18.98
N LYS A 161 -4.81 -3.42 -18.46
CA LYS A 161 -5.89 -2.45 -18.58
C LYS A 161 -5.67 -1.30 -17.60
N SER A 162 -5.51 -0.09 -18.13
CA SER A 162 -5.43 1.15 -17.34
C SER A 162 -6.77 1.86 -17.19
N GLY A 163 -6.91 2.63 -16.12
CA GLY A 163 -8.08 3.44 -15.83
C GLY A 163 -7.85 4.32 -14.60
N THR A 164 -8.88 5.02 -14.17
CA THR A 164 -8.84 5.86 -12.98
C THR A 164 -9.41 5.14 -11.76
N LEU A 165 -8.89 5.48 -10.59
CA LEU A 165 -9.32 4.99 -9.28
C LEU A 165 -9.55 6.17 -8.34
N PRO A 166 -10.43 6.04 -7.33
CA PRO A 166 -10.45 7.00 -6.24
C PRO A 166 -9.11 6.95 -5.49
N ASN A 167 -8.59 8.12 -5.08
CA ASN A 167 -7.46 8.17 -4.16
C ASN A 167 -7.76 7.47 -2.83
N TYR A 168 -6.74 7.30 -1.99
CA TYR A 168 -6.85 6.58 -0.73
C TYR A 168 -8.03 7.04 0.13
N TYR A 169 -8.17 8.36 0.35
CA TYR A 169 -9.23 8.92 1.20
C TYR A 169 -10.64 8.68 0.64
N ARG A 170 -10.84 8.85 -0.68
CA ARG A 170 -12.12 8.57 -1.33
C ARG A 170 -12.45 7.08 -1.28
N ALA A 171 -11.46 6.22 -1.55
CA ALA A 171 -11.62 4.78 -1.50
C ALA A 171 -11.93 4.29 -0.08
N GLN A 172 -11.33 4.88 0.95
CA GLN A 172 -11.60 4.53 2.34
C GLN A 172 -13.04 4.85 2.75
N ARG A 173 -13.57 6.00 2.33
CA ARG A 173 -14.99 6.34 2.53
C ARG A 173 -15.92 5.34 1.82
N LEU A 174 -15.55 4.90 0.61
CA LEU A 174 -16.31 3.87 -0.11
C LEU A 174 -16.23 2.50 0.59
N LEU A 175 -15.08 2.14 1.14
CA LEU A 175 -14.90 0.91 1.92
C LEU A 175 -15.79 0.91 3.18
N ILE A 176 -15.79 2.01 3.94
CA ILE A 176 -16.63 2.17 5.13
C ILE A 176 -18.11 2.00 4.76
N ARG A 177 -18.57 2.71 3.72
CA ARG A 177 -19.95 2.58 3.23
C ARG A 177 -20.28 1.16 2.77
N ALA A 178 -19.37 0.48 2.08
CA ALA A 178 -19.59 -0.90 1.67
C ALA A 178 -19.76 -1.84 2.88
N ILE A 179 -18.99 -1.63 3.95
CA ILE A 179 -19.13 -2.39 5.20
C ILE A 179 -20.46 -2.10 5.90
N GLU A 180 -20.84 -0.82 5.98
CA GLU A 180 -22.14 -0.38 6.49
C GLU A 180 -23.28 -1.04 5.69
N ASP A 181 -23.28 -0.95 4.36
CA ASP A 181 -24.30 -1.58 3.51
C ASP A 181 -24.44 -3.09 3.78
N MET A 182 -23.31 -3.81 3.84
CA MET A 182 -23.30 -5.26 4.10
C MET A 182 -23.84 -5.60 5.49
N THR A 183 -23.60 -4.75 6.49
CA THR A 183 -24.08 -4.97 7.86
C THR A 183 -25.55 -4.60 8.03
N PHE A 184 -26.04 -3.55 7.36
CA PHE A 184 -27.43 -3.09 7.49
C PHE A 184 -28.42 -3.85 6.60
N HIS A 185 -28.00 -4.41 5.45
CA HIS A 185 -28.88 -5.23 4.59
C HIS A 185 -29.26 -6.60 5.18
N HIS A 186 -28.69 -6.99 6.32
CA HIS A 186 -29.15 -8.12 7.11
C HIS A 186 -30.42 -7.84 7.96
N ARG A 187 -30.99 -6.62 7.90
CA ARG A 187 -32.36 -6.37 8.41
C ARG A 187 -33.36 -6.56 7.27
N PRO A 188 -34.46 -7.33 7.45
CA PRO A 188 -35.42 -7.56 6.39
C PRO A 188 -36.23 -6.27 6.14
N GLN A 189 -35.75 -5.41 5.24
CA GLN A 189 -36.56 -4.34 4.68
C GLN A 189 -37.35 -4.85 3.47
N ARG A 190 -38.66 -4.61 3.54
CA ARG A 190 -39.69 -5.02 2.59
C ARG A 190 -39.38 -4.52 1.18
N LYS A 191 -39.66 -5.40 0.21
CA LYS A 191 -39.65 -5.20 -1.25
C LYS A 191 -39.78 -3.73 -1.69
N SER A 192 -38.73 -3.20 -2.30
CA SER A 192 -38.82 -2.10 -3.26
C SER A 192 -37.99 -2.47 -4.48
N GLU A 193 -38.65 -2.56 -5.62
CA GLU A 193 -38.08 -2.81 -6.94
C GLU A 193 -37.03 -1.73 -7.27
N ARG A 194 -35.79 -2.13 -7.55
CA ARG A 194 -34.84 -1.34 -8.34
C ARG A 194 -33.71 -2.23 -8.90
N CYS A 195 -33.69 -2.31 -10.22
CA CYS A 195 -32.63 -2.73 -11.13
C CYS A 195 -31.72 -3.90 -10.72
N GLN A 196 -32.02 -5.07 -11.27
CA GLN A 196 -31.10 -6.20 -11.42
C GLN A 196 -29.89 -5.78 -12.27
N THR A 197 -28.90 -5.17 -11.64
CA THR A 197 -27.54 -5.13 -12.17
C THR A 197 -26.79 -6.17 -11.37
N GLN A 198 -26.35 -7.26 -12.02
CA GLN A 198 -25.68 -8.42 -11.43
C GLN A 198 -25.07 -8.12 -10.05
N GLU A 199 -25.59 -8.75 -8.99
CA GLU A 199 -24.94 -8.82 -7.68
C GLU A 199 -23.58 -9.52 -7.83
N LYS A 200 -22.59 -8.81 -8.38
CA LYS A 200 -21.20 -9.19 -8.21
C LYS A 200 -20.95 -9.06 -6.72
N GLN A 201 -20.72 -10.20 -6.07
CA GLN A 201 -20.47 -10.32 -4.64
C GLN A 201 -19.57 -9.17 -4.18
N LYS A 202 -20.11 -8.29 -3.32
CA LYS A 202 -19.35 -7.19 -2.72
C LYS A 202 -18.32 -7.83 -1.77
N ALA A 203 -17.14 -8.14 -2.29
CA ALA A 203 -16.05 -8.69 -1.49
C ALA A 203 -15.24 -7.56 -0.87
N VAL A 204 -14.99 -7.67 0.43
CA VAL A 204 -14.12 -6.77 1.21
C VAL A 204 -13.13 -7.61 2.01
N ARG A 205 -11.87 -7.19 1.99
CA ARG A 205 -10.79 -7.74 2.80
C ARG A 205 -10.53 -6.79 3.97
N ILE A 206 -10.78 -7.26 5.18
CA ILE A 206 -10.42 -6.51 6.39
C ILE A 206 -8.93 -6.73 6.67
N VAL A 207 -8.17 -5.64 6.71
CA VAL A 207 -6.74 -5.66 7.03
C VAL A 207 -6.58 -5.13 8.45
N SER A 208 -5.91 -5.91 9.31
CA SER A 208 -5.53 -5.48 10.65
C SER A 208 -4.03 -5.25 10.68
N THR A 209 -3.60 -4.04 11.05
CA THR A 209 -2.18 -3.71 11.23
C THR A 209 -1.90 -3.58 12.72
N GLY A 210 -1.04 -4.43 13.27
CA GLY A 210 -0.72 -4.46 14.70
C GLY A 210 0.23 -3.34 15.18
N ARG A 211 0.46 -2.27 14.41
CA ARG A 211 1.40 -1.19 14.78
C ARG A 211 0.86 0.19 14.42
N LEU A 212 1.03 1.14 15.34
CA LEU A 212 0.93 2.60 15.15
C LEU A 212 2.15 3.13 14.35
N GLY A 213 2.45 2.55 13.19
CA GLY A 213 3.50 3.04 12.30
C GLY A 213 2.94 3.89 11.16
N PRO A 214 3.75 4.75 10.52
CA PRO A 214 3.34 5.46 9.31
C PRO A 214 2.83 4.49 8.24
N ASN A 215 1.63 4.70 7.72
CA ASN A 215 1.15 3.96 6.55
C ASN A 215 1.71 4.68 5.31
N PRO A 216 2.43 4.01 4.41
CA PRO A 216 3.03 4.63 3.23
C PRO A 216 2.01 5.09 2.17
N LEU A 217 0.71 4.94 2.43
CA LEU A 217 -0.37 5.41 1.57
C LEU A 217 -1.16 6.59 2.18
N TRP A 218 -0.72 7.11 3.34
CA TRP A 218 -1.21 8.35 3.91
C TRP A 218 -0.05 9.17 4.48
N VAL A 219 -0.14 10.50 4.42
CA VAL A 219 0.87 11.35 5.04
C VAL A 219 0.80 11.17 6.56
N SER A 220 1.88 10.66 7.14
CA SER A 220 2.07 10.63 8.59
C SER A 220 2.83 11.89 8.98
N VAL A 221 2.17 12.76 9.74
CA VAL A 221 2.81 13.95 10.30
C VAL A 221 3.63 13.49 11.50
N GLU A 222 4.95 13.62 11.43
CA GLU A 222 5.81 13.52 12.59
C GLU A 222 5.74 14.86 13.34
N GLU A 223 5.15 14.85 14.53
CA GLU A 223 5.24 15.96 15.48
C GLU A 223 6.62 15.87 16.14
N ASP A 224 7.46 16.89 15.94
CA ASP A 224 8.78 16.98 16.55
C ASP A 224 8.59 17.33 18.04
N ASN A 225 8.29 16.34 18.88
CA ASN A 225 8.20 16.52 20.32
C ASN A 225 9.61 16.60 20.92
N THR A 226 10.25 17.77 20.79
CA THR A 226 11.36 18.15 21.68
C THR A 226 10.81 18.47 23.07
N GLU A 227 10.47 17.45 23.85
CA GLU A 227 10.44 17.53 25.31
C GLU A 227 10.62 16.11 25.89
N GLU A 228 11.83 15.82 26.38
CA GLU A 228 12.06 14.74 27.32
C GLU A 228 11.34 15.08 28.64
N ASN A 229 10.16 14.50 28.94
CA ASN A 229 9.87 14.08 30.32
C ASN A 229 8.57 13.31 30.58
N LYS A 230 8.74 12.38 31.53
CA LYS A 230 7.79 11.88 32.55
C LYS A 230 6.62 11.02 32.11
N GLN A 231 6.85 9.71 32.33
CA GLN A 231 5.85 8.76 32.80
C GLN A 231 4.83 9.42 33.74
N SER A 232 3.56 9.40 33.32
CA SER A 232 2.42 9.40 34.22
C SER A 232 1.41 8.39 33.67
N GLY A 233 0.92 7.55 34.59
CA GLY A 233 0.14 6.36 34.30
C GLY A 233 -1.29 6.62 33.83
N ASP A 234 -1.94 5.52 33.49
CA ASP A 234 -3.30 5.39 32.94
C ASP A 234 -3.51 5.94 31.52
N SER A 235 -3.16 5.11 30.54
CA SER A 235 -3.98 5.03 29.33
C SER A 235 -4.35 3.57 29.07
N ALA A 236 -5.65 3.31 29.06
CA ALA A 236 -6.22 2.04 28.65
C ALA A 236 -5.60 1.65 27.30
N VAL A 237 -4.97 0.47 27.25
CA VAL A 237 -4.47 -0.13 26.01
C VAL A 237 -5.57 0.01 24.95
N PRO A 238 -5.37 0.73 23.83
CA PRO A 238 -6.40 0.86 22.84
C PRO A 238 -6.79 -0.53 22.38
N ARG A 239 -8.06 -0.91 22.60
CA ARG A 239 -8.64 -2.14 22.04
C ARG A 239 -8.25 -2.18 20.55
N SER A 240 -7.68 -3.30 20.10
CA SER A 240 -7.06 -3.46 18.77
C SER A 240 -7.79 -2.66 17.69
N CYS A 241 -7.27 -1.50 17.30
CA CYS A 241 -7.88 -0.68 16.28
C CYS A 241 -7.62 -1.35 14.92
N VAL A 242 -8.65 -1.91 14.31
CA VAL A 242 -8.57 -2.40 12.94
C VAL A 242 -8.52 -1.19 12.02
N THR A 243 -7.45 -1.05 11.24
CA THR A 243 -7.35 0.03 10.26
C THR A 243 -8.06 -0.40 8.98
N LEU A 244 -9.16 0.26 8.64
CA LEU A 244 -9.84 0.03 7.37
C LEU A 244 -9.02 0.63 6.22
N MET A 245 -8.27 -0.22 5.54
CA MET A 245 -7.42 0.15 4.41
C MET A 245 -8.09 -0.26 3.09
N PRO A 246 -8.48 0.68 2.21
CA PRO A 246 -9.02 0.33 0.88
C PRO A 246 -7.95 -0.26 -0.05
N TYR A 247 -6.70 0.13 0.17
CA TYR A 247 -5.53 -0.31 -0.58
C TYR A 247 -4.41 -0.70 0.39
N THR A 248 -3.64 -1.73 0.05
CA THR A 248 -2.45 -2.14 0.79
C THR A 248 -1.24 -2.09 -0.13
N LEU A 249 -0.18 -1.40 0.26
CA LEU A 249 1.07 -1.35 -0.50
C LEU A 249 1.64 -2.77 -0.62
N VAL A 250 2.07 -3.13 -1.82
CA VAL A 250 2.72 -4.42 -2.10
C VAL A 250 3.98 -4.20 -2.92
N THR A 251 4.91 -5.13 -2.82
CA THR A 251 6.11 -5.16 -3.66
C THR A 251 6.18 -6.49 -4.39
N PRO A 252 6.68 -6.50 -5.65
CA PRO A 252 6.91 -7.74 -6.36
C PRO A 252 7.98 -8.55 -5.62
N HIS A 253 7.69 -9.82 -5.37
CA HIS A 253 8.63 -10.73 -4.70
C HIS A 253 8.83 -11.97 -5.57
N HIS A 254 10.08 -12.22 -5.94
CA HIS A 254 10.50 -13.43 -6.63
C HIS A 254 11.04 -14.39 -5.57
N PRO A 255 10.27 -15.41 -5.16
CA PRO A 255 10.70 -16.30 -4.09
C PRO A 255 11.98 -17.03 -4.51
N PRO A 256 13.03 -17.04 -3.65
CA PRO A 256 14.29 -17.71 -3.97
C PRO A 256 14.18 -19.23 -3.95
N THR A 257 13.09 -19.75 -3.40
CA THR A 257 12.83 -21.18 -3.21
C THR A 257 11.46 -21.55 -3.77
N SER A 258 11.27 -22.83 -4.10
CA SER A 258 9.96 -23.35 -4.50
C SER A 258 8.96 -23.16 -3.37
N ARG A 259 7.84 -22.49 -3.66
CA ARG A 259 6.79 -22.24 -2.66
C ARG A 259 6.00 -23.51 -2.35
N PRO A 260 5.53 -23.69 -1.12
CA PRO A 260 4.55 -24.72 -0.79
C PRO A 260 3.29 -24.61 -1.65
N VAL A 261 2.73 -25.75 -2.02
CA VAL A 261 1.43 -25.87 -2.68
C VAL A 261 0.43 -26.39 -1.66
N LEU A 262 -0.62 -25.61 -1.41
CA LEU A 262 -1.74 -26.03 -0.57
C LEU A 262 -2.90 -26.45 -1.47
N LEU A 263 -3.37 -27.68 -1.29
CA LEU A 263 -4.56 -28.19 -1.96
C LEU A 263 -5.73 -28.14 -0.99
N PHE A 264 -6.80 -27.46 -1.39
CA PHE A 264 -8.03 -27.48 -0.60
C PHE A 264 -8.57 -28.91 -0.46
N PRO A 265 -9.21 -29.25 0.67
CA PRO A 265 -9.67 -30.61 1.01
C PRO A 265 -10.93 -31.01 0.22
N THR A 266 -10.87 -30.87 -1.10
CA THR A 266 -11.87 -31.32 -2.05
C THR A 266 -11.52 -32.71 -2.57
N MET A 267 -12.49 -33.43 -3.14
CA MET A 267 -12.22 -34.73 -3.79
C MET A 267 -11.13 -34.61 -4.87
N LEU A 268 -11.15 -33.52 -5.64
CA LEU A 268 -10.12 -33.22 -6.62
C LEU A 268 -8.75 -32.98 -5.96
N GLY A 269 -8.71 -32.21 -4.87
CA GLY A 269 -7.50 -31.97 -4.09
C GLY A 269 -6.83 -33.27 -3.67
N ARG A 270 -7.59 -34.22 -3.09
CA ARG A 270 -7.05 -35.53 -2.68
C ARG A 270 -6.52 -36.37 -3.83
N ILE A 271 -7.16 -36.31 -5.00
CA ILE A 271 -6.69 -37.01 -6.20
C ILE A 271 -5.40 -36.36 -6.73
N MET A 272 -5.35 -35.02 -6.74
CA MET A 272 -4.18 -34.26 -7.18
C MET A 272 -2.98 -34.46 -6.25
N ASP A 273 -3.20 -34.54 -4.95
CA ASP A 273 -2.15 -34.71 -3.93
C ASP A 273 -1.28 -35.95 -4.22
N ASN A 274 -1.93 -37.09 -4.43
CA ASN A 274 -1.28 -38.35 -4.78
C ASN A 274 -0.59 -38.34 -6.16
N LYS A 275 -1.05 -37.50 -7.09
CA LYS A 275 -0.45 -37.38 -8.43
C LYS A 275 0.75 -36.44 -8.41
N LEU A 276 0.64 -35.30 -7.72
CA LEU A 276 1.71 -34.31 -7.60
C LEU A 276 2.91 -34.89 -6.86
N GLY A 277 2.70 -35.67 -5.79
CA GLY A 277 3.81 -36.32 -5.07
C GLY A 277 4.64 -37.31 -5.91
N LYS A 278 4.15 -37.70 -7.10
CA LYS A 278 4.88 -38.57 -8.05
C LYS A 278 5.60 -37.80 -9.15
N LEU A 279 5.39 -36.48 -9.26
CA LEU A 279 6.05 -35.63 -10.25
C LEU A 279 7.40 -35.15 -9.75
N GLN A 280 8.38 -35.08 -10.66
CA GLN A 280 9.69 -34.53 -10.35
C GLN A 280 9.57 -33.06 -9.92
N GLY A 281 10.29 -32.68 -8.86
CA GLY A 281 10.25 -31.33 -8.29
C GLY A 281 9.12 -31.10 -7.27
N PHE A 282 8.30 -32.12 -6.98
CA PHE A 282 7.30 -32.10 -5.93
C PHE A 282 7.58 -33.19 -4.90
N GLN A 283 7.30 -32.89 -3.64
CA GLN A 283 7.39 -33.83 -2.55
C GLN A 283 6.25 -33.56 -1.58
N LEU A 284 5.52 -34.61 -1.22
CA LEU A 284 4.44 -34.49 -0.24
C LEU A 284 5.04 -34.19 1.13
N CYS A 285 4.47 -33.20 1.83
CA CYS A 285 4.77 -33.01 3.23
C CYS A 285 3.98 -34.07 4.00
N GLU A 286 4.65 -34.90 4.78
CA GLU A 286 3.98 -35.85 5.66
C GLU A 286 3.72 -35.21 7.02
N PRO A 287 2.55 -35.46 7.64
CA PRO A 287 2.25 -34.89 8.94
C PRO A 287 3.05 -35.59 10.04
N GLU A 288 3.60 -34.79 10.96
CA GLU A 288 4.41 -35.26 12.09
C GLU A 288 3.49 -35.72 13.23
N LEU A 289 3.82 -36.84 13.87
CA LEU A 289 3.19 -37.27 15.11
C LEU A 289 3.98 -36.71 16.29
N LEU A 290 3.41 -35.75 17.00
CA LEU A 290 4.05 -35.10 18.15
C LEU A 290 3.54 -35.73 19.46
N ASN A 291 4.41 -35.79 20.48
CA ASN A 291 3.91 -36.08 21.83
C ASN A 291 3.15 -34.86 22.40
N PRO A 292 2.30 -35.04 23.42
CA PRO A 292 1.44 -33.95 23.93
C PRO A 292 2.21 -32.71 24.39
N SER A 293 3.38 -32.89 25.01
CA SER A 293 4.25 -31.80 25.46
C SER A 293 4.85 -31.01 24.29
N GLU A 294 5.36 -31.71 23.27
CA GLU A 294 5.90 -31.09 22.06
C GLU A 294 4.82 -30.36 21.29
N TYR A 295 3.64 -30.97 21.15
CA TYR A 295 2.49 -30.37 20.48
C TYR A 295 2.11 -29.06 21.16
N ALA A 296 1.95 -29.05 22.49
CA ALA A 296 1.62 -27.85 23.24
C ALA A 296 2.69 -26.74 23.06
N ALA A 297 3.97 -27.11 23.11
CA ALA A 297 5.08 -26.17 22.89
C ALA A 297 5.09 -25.59 21.46
N ARG A 298 4.75 -26.40 20.44
CA ARG A 298 4.69 -25.99 19.03
C ARG A 298 3.49 -25.09 18.75
N VAL A 299 2.34 -25.37 19.35
CA VAL A 299 1.15 -24.51 19.28
C VAL A 299 1.42 -23.14 19.90
N GLN A 300 2.09 -23.08 21.06
CA GLN A 300 2.46 -21.81 21.69
C GLN A 300 3.39 -20.95 20.81
N LYS A 301 4.22 -21.59 19.98
CA LYS A 301 5.11 -20.93 19.01
C LYS A 301 4.44 -20.61 17.67
N ALA A 302 3.14 -20.91 17.51
CA ALA A 302 2.43 -20.82 16.24
C ALA A 302 3.11 -21.60 15.08
N ASP A 303 3.75 -22.73 15.41
CA ASP A 303 4.44 -23.60 14.44
C ASP A 303 3.50 -24.63 13.80
N VAL A 304 2.36 -24.93 14.44
CA VAL A 304 1.37 -25.89 13.93
C VAL A 304 0.48 -25.22 12.88
N LEU A 305 0.45 -25.77 11.67
CA LEU A 305 -0.28 -25.26 10.51
C LEU A 305 -1.68 -25.88 10.37
N GLU A 306 -1.77 -27.21 10.46
CA GLU A 306 -3.03 -27.95 10.31
C GLU A 306 -2.99 -29.29 11.04
N ASP A 307 -4.09 -29.66 11.71
CA ASP A 307 -4.27 -30.94 12.39
C ASP A 307 -4.94 -31.98 11.47
N CYS A 308 -4.38 -33.20 11.45
CA CYS A 308 -4.86 -34.31 10.61
C CYS A 308 -6.01 -35.12 11.23
N GLY A 309 -6.48 -34.76 12.43
CA GLY A 309 -7.60 -35.43 13.09
C GLY A 309 -7.69 -35.14 14.58
N LYS A 310 -8.91 -35.17 15.13
CA LYS A 310 -9.18 -34.88 16.54
C LYS A 310 -8.45 -35.88 17.44
N GLY A 311 -7.58 -35.36 18.32
CA GLY A 311 -6.92 -36.14 19.38
C GLY A 311 -5.71 -36.98 18.94
N SER A 312 -5.27 -36.89 17.67
CA SER A 312 -4.15 -37.70 17.18
C SER A 312 -2.76 -37.07 17.35
N HIS A 313 -2.67 -35.79 17.76
CA HIS A 313 -1.43 -34.98 17.76
C HIS A 313 -0.60 -35.10 16.47
N ARG A 314 -1.27 -35.47 15.36
CA ARG A 314 -0.70 -35.62 14.03
C ARG A 314 -0.99 -34.35 13.25
N CYS A 315 0.05 -33.57 12.94
CA CYS A 315 -0.11 -32.24 12.40
C CYS A 315 1.01 -31.86 11.41
N TYR A 316 0.72 -30.90 10.54
CA TYR A 316 1.72 -30.25 9.72
C TYR A 316 2.34 -29.07 10.48
N THR A 317 3.66 -28.96 10.46
CA THR A 317 4.42 -27.90 11.15
C THR A 317 5.17 -27.03 10.16
N LEU A 318 5.43 -25.74 10.46
CA LEU A 318 6.28 -24.90 9.59
C LEU A 318 7.65 -25.57 9.39
N GLN A 319 8.22 -26.11 10.47
CA GLN A 319 9.49 -26.83 10.38
C GLN A 319 9.46 -28.02 9.42
N SER A 320 8.37 -28.79 9.38
CA SER A 320 8.22 -29.92 8.44
C SER A 320 8.19 -29.43 6.99
N VAL A 321 7.47 -28.35 6.71
CA VAL A 321 7.36 -27.75 5.37
C VAL A 321 8.71 -27.18 4.93
N GLU A 322 9.40 -26.45 5.81
CA GLU A 322 10.75 -25.91 5.53
C GLU A 322 11.77 -27.01 5.21
N ARG A 323 11.66 -28.17 5.88
CA ARG A 323 12.52 -29.33 5.62
C ARG A 323 12.30 -29.87 4.21
N VAL A 324 11.04 -29.98 3.78
CA VAL A 324 10.69 -30.43 2.41
C VAL A 324 11.15 -29.43 1.36
N ILE A 325 10.97 -28.12 1.58
CA ILE A 325 11.48 -27.08 0.66
C ILE A 325 12.99 -27.25 0.44
N LYS A 326 13.77 -27.43 1.51
CA LYS A 326 15.23 -27.63 1.41
C LYS A 326 15.59 -28.91 0.66
N GLN A 327 14.84 -30.00 0.86
CA GLN A 327 15.08 -31.26 0.16
C GLN A 327 14.84 -31.12 -1.34
N VAL A 328 13.69 -30.57 -1.74
CA VAL A 328 13.31 -30.39 -3.15
C VAL A 328 14.31 -29.48 -3.90
N GLN A 329 14.84 -28.45 -3.23
CA GLN A 329 15.86 -27.59 -3.81
C GLN A 329 17.18 -28.30 -4.14
N ASN A 330 17.58 -29.29 -3.34
CA ASN A 330 18.80 -30.05 -3.58
C ASN A 330 18.67 -30.99 -4.80
N PHE A 331 17.45 -31.40 -5.16
CA PHE A 331 17.19 -32.21 -6.35
C PHE A 331 17.09 -31.40 -7.65
N SER A 332 17.04 -30.07 -7.55
CA SER A 332 16.84 -29.16 -8.70
C SER A 332 18.13 -28.42 -9.10
N LYS A 333 19.27 -28.72 -8.46
CA LYS A 333 20.61 -28.25 -8.83
C LYS A 333 21.36 -29.33 -9.59
#